data_AF-A0A7S0IYM3-F1
#
_entry.id   AF-A0A7S0IYM3-F1
#
_cell.length_a   1.000
_cell.length_b   1.000
_cell.length_c   1.000
_cell.angle_alpha   90.00
_cell.angle_beta   90.00
_cell.angle_gamma   90.00
#
_symmetry.space_group_name_H-M   'P 1'
#
loop_
_entity.id
_entity.type
_entity.pdbx_description
1 polymer ?
#
loop_
_entity_poly.entity_id
_entity_poly.type
_entity_poly.pdbx_seq_one_letter_code
_entity_poly.pdbx_strand_id
1 'polypeptide(L)'
;AWHAKPDNAMVRKLKYHEQKLLKKVDFLSWKQDSNLREIKVLRRYHVQDREDYHSYNKVCGMVTKMVTMLKALDPRDPVRIERTEQLLNKLHSIGLIQHRKLASCAKLAASTLCRRRLPVVLVRLKFAETMKEAVTLVEQGHVRVGPEAVTDPAFLVTRAMEDYVTWVDTSKIKRTVMKYNDKLDDFDLL
;
A
#
# COMPACT_ATOMS: atom_id res chain seq x y z
N ALA A 1 8.47 -13.10 -35.91
CA ALA A 1 7.90 -13.92 -34.83
C ALA A 1 6.83 -13.09 -34.12
N TRP A 2 5.56 -13.45 -34.31
CA TRP A 2 4.42 -12.71 -33.79
C TRP A 2 4.24 -13.04 -32.30
N HIS A 3 4.42 -12.06 -31.41
CA HIS A 3 4.03 -12.20 -30.01
C HIS A 3 2.50 -12.20 -29.92
N ALA A 4 1.90 -13.40 -29.99
CA ALA A 4 0.52 -13.61 -29.61
C ALA A 4 0.38 -13.31 -28.12
N LYS A 5 -0.47 -12.32 -27.79
CA LYS A 5 -0.94 -12.13 -26.41
C LYS A 5 -1.70 -13.40 -25.99
N PRO A 6 -1.61 -13.84 -24.73
CA PRO A 6 -2.37 -15.00 -24.28
C PRO A 6 -3.87 -14.72 -24.44
N ASP A 7 -4.53 -15.55 -25.24
CA ASP A 7 -5.97 -15.54 -25.41
C ASP A 7 -6.62 -15.83 -24.04
N ASN A 8 -7.36 -14.85 -23.52
CA ASN A 8 -8.18 -14.99 -22.32
C ASN A 8 -9.35 -15.95 -22.65
N ALA A 9 -9.09 -17.24 -22.56
CA ALA A 9 -10.06 -18.30 -22.80
C ALA A 9 -11.03 -18.44 -21.61
N MET A 10 -12.22 -17.83 -21.71
CA MET A 10 -13.41 -18.30 -20.99
C MET A 10 -14.70 -18.24 -21.81
N VAL A 11 -14.80 -17.46 -22.90
CA VAL A 11 -15.98 -17.43 -23.78
C VAL A 11 -15.56 -17.20 -25.24
N ARG A 12 -16.25 -17.85 -26.18
CA ARG A 12 -16.02 -17.64 -27.63
C ARG A 12 -16.21 -16.17 -28.02
N LYS A 13 -15.42 -15.69 -28.97
CA LYS A 13 -15.62 -14.35 -29.55
C LYS A 13 -16.96 -14.28 -30.27
N LEU A 14 -17.80 -13.32 -29.90
CA LEU A 14 -19.11 -13.08 -30.51
C LEU A 14 -18.95 -12.60 -31.96
N LYS A 15 -19.81 -13.08 -32.87
CA LYS A 15 -19.92 -12.57 -34.24
C LYS A 15 -20.52 -11.16 -34.23
N TYR A 16 -20.34 -10.41 -35.33
CA TYR A 16 -20.79 -9.02 -35.43
C TYR A 16 -22.28 -8.82 -35.09
N HIS A 17 -23.17 -9.69 -35.60
CA HIS A 17 -24.61 -9.62 -35.31
C HIS A 17 -24.93 -9.96 -33.85
N GLU A 18 -24.22 -10.91 -33.25
CA GLU A 18 -24.37 -11.30 -31.84
C GLU A 18 -23.92 -10.16 -30.92
N GLN A 19 -22.79 -9.52 -31.23
CA GLN A 19 -22.30 -8.36 -30.46
C GLN A 19 -23.24 -7.15 -30.57
N LYS A 20 -23.91 -6.97 -31.72
CA LYS A 20 -24.90 -5.90 -31.92
C LYS A 20 -26.15 -6.11 -31.06
N LEU A 21 -26.54 -7.35 -30.80
CA LEU A 21 -27.66 -7.71 -29.90
C LEU A 21 -27.23 -7.70 -28.43
N LEU A 22 -26.05 -8.25 -28.13
CA LEU A 22 -25.53 -8.47 -26.78
C LEU A 22 -24.57 -7.36 -26.30
N LYS A 23 -24.89 -6.09 -26.59
CA LYS A 23 -24.01 -4.95 -26.28
C LYS A 23 -23.70 -4.74 -24.80
N LYS A 24 -24.61 -5.17 -23.92
CA LYS A 24 -24.50 -5.01 -22.46
C LYS A 24 -24.01 -6.27 -21.75
N VAL A 25 -23.78 -7.36 -22.49
CA VAL A 25 -23.38 -8.64 -21.90
C VAL A 25 -21.86 -8.69 -21.86
N ASP A 26 -21.33 -8.60 -20.65
CA ASP A 26 -19.94 -8.88 -20.33
C ASP A 26 -19.93 -9.75 -19.07
N PHE A 27 -19.40 -10.96 -19.19
CA PHE A 27 -19.34 -11.91 -18.07
C PHE A 27 -18.22 -11.56 -17.08
N LEU A 28 -17.22 -10.78 -17.49
CA LEU A 28 -16.03 -10.46 -16.70
C LEU A 28 -16.13 -9.09 -16.04
N SER A 29 -16.73 -8.10 -16.71
CA SER A 29 -16.81 -6.73 -16.18
C SER A 29 -18.27 -6.29 -15.96
N TRP A 30 -18.70 -6.37 -14.71
CA TRP A 30 -20.03 -5.92 -14.28
C TRP A 30 -19.93 -4.47 -13.82
N LYS A 31 -20.92 -3.63 -14.15
CA LYS A 31 -20.91 -2.20 -13.78
C LYS A 31 -20.85 -1.95 -12.27
N GLN A 32 -21.39 -2.87 -11.48
CA GLN A 32 -21.40 -2.80 -10.02
C GLN A 32 -20.05 -3.25 -9.41
N ASP A 33 -19.29 -4.05 -10.15
CA ASP A 33 -17.95 -4.48 -9.77
C ASP A 33 -16.92 -3.42 -10.16
N SER A 34 -16.66 -2.47 -9.24
CA SER A 34 -15.41 -1.68 -9.27
C SER A 34 -14.16 -2.54 -8.94
N ASN A 35 -14.27 -3.86 -9.07
CA ASN A 35 -13.31 -4.88 -8.66
C ASN A 35 -11.99 -4.78 -9.44
N LEU A 36 -12.02 -4.31 -10.70
CA LEU A 36 -10.80 -4.17 -11.50
C LEU A 36 -9.79 -3.20 -10.89
N ARG A 37 -10.23 -2.11 -10.24
CA ARG A 37 -9.32 -1.16 -9.57
C ARG A 37 -8.74 -1.76 -8.30
N GLU A 38 -9.59 -2.44 -7.53
CA GLU A 38 -9.22 -3.18 -6.33
C GLU A 38 -8.17 -4.26 -6.65
N ILE A 39 -8.45 -5.18 -7.58
CA ILE A 39 -7.54 -6.25 -7.99
C ILE A 39 -6.19 -5.67 -8.47
N LYS A 40 -6.21 -4.56 -9.21
CA LYS A 40 -4.96 -3.89 -9.64
C LYS A 40 -4.14 -3.41 -8.45
N VAL A 41 -4.78 -2.86 -7.41
CA VAL A 41 -4.09 -2.39 -6.20
C VAL A 41 -3.57 -3.58 -5.38
N LEU A 42 -4.41 -4.59 -5.15
CA LEU A 42 -4.05 -5.81 -4.43
C LEU A 42 -2.84 -6.49 -5.07
N ARG A 43 -2.87 -6.71 -6.40
CA ARG A 43 -1.75 -7.30 -7.14
C ARG A 43 -0.50 -6.45 -7.12
N ARG A 44 -0.63 -5.11 -7.24
CA ARG A 44 0.52 -4.20 -7.26
C ARG A 44 1.28 -4.17 -5.94
N TYR A 45 0.56 -4.19 -4.82
CA TYR A 45 1.16 -4.09 -3.48
C TYR A 45 1.19 -5.42 -2.73
N HIS A 46 0.90 -6.52 -3.42
CA HIS A 46 0.84 -7.87 -2.83
C HIS A 46 0.05 -7.92 -1.52
N VAL A 47 -1.13 -7.28 -1.51
CA VAL A 47 -2.03 -7.34 -0.36
C VAL A 47 -2.78 -8.67 -0.42
N GLN A 48 -2.59 -9.51 0.59
CA GLN A 48 -3.15 -10.87 0.66
C GLN A 48 -4.65 -10.82 0.97
N ASP A 49 -5.04 -10.08 2.01
CA ASP A 49 -6.42 -10.00 2.44
C ASP A 49 -7.20 -8.91 1.70
N ARG A 50 -8.35 -9.32 1.13
CA ARG A 50 -9.24 -8.39 0.44
C ARG A 50 -9.91 -7.41 1.42
N GLU A 51 -10.17 -7.86 2.64
CA GLU A 51 -10.79 -7.04 3.70
C GLU A 51 -9.93 -5.84 4.10
N ASP A 52 -8.60 -5.97 4.05
CA ASP A 52 -7.67 -4.86 4.28
C ASP A 52 -7.94 -3.71 3.30
N TYR A 53 -8.11 -4.02 2.02
CA TYR A 53 -8.37 -3.01 1.01
C TYR A 53 -9.70 -2.28 1.26
N HIS A 54 -10.76 -3.02 1.63
CA HIS A 54 -12.04 -2.42 1.97
C HIS A 54 -11.94 -1.54 3.23
N SER A 55 -11.22 -1.98 4.25
CA SER A 55 -10.96 -1.24 5.48
C SER A 55 -10.19 0.06 5.18
N TYR A 56 -9.14 0.00 4.37
CA TYR A 56 -8.39 1.18 3.94
C TYR A 56 -9.25 2.16 3.13
N ASN A 57 -10.07 1.64 2.23
CA ASN A 57 -10.97 2.48 1.45
C ASN A 57 -12.01 3.18 2.35
N LYS A 58 -12.53 2.50 3.37
CA LYS A 58 -13.43 3.07 4.37
C LYS A 58 -12.75 4.20 5.15
N VAL A 59 -11.50 4.00 5.59
CA VAL A 59 -10.70 5.04 6.27
C VAL A 59 -10.47 6.25 5.36
N CYS A 60 -10.08 6.05 4.10
CA CYS A 60 -9.95 7.14 3.12
C CYS A 60 -11.28 7.89 2.92
N GLY A 61 -12.40 7.17 2.90
CA GLY A 61 -13.74 7.75 2.82
C GLY A 61 -14.08 8.62 4.04
N MET A 62 -13.75 8.16 5.25
CA MET A 62 -13.94 8.95 6.48
C MET A 62 -13.11 10.24 6.46
N VAL A 63 -11.84 10.16 6.04
CA VAL A 63 -10.97 11.35 5.93
C VAL A 63 -11.53 12.32 4.89
N THR A 64 -11.96 11.83 3.73
CA THR A 64 -12.53 12.67 2.68
C THR A 64 -13.82 13.34 3.14
N LYS A 65 -14.69 12.61 3.86
CA LYS A 65 -15.90 13.17 4.47
C LYS A 65 -15.56 14.29 5.46
N MET A 66 -14.55 14.08 6.32
CA MET A 66 -14.07 15.11 7.26
C MET A 66 -13.56 16.35 6.52
N VAL A 67 -12.78 16.18 5.45
CA VAL A 67 -12.31 17.29 4.61
C VAL A 67 -13.47 18.04 3.96
N THR A 68 -14.50 17.35 3.49
CA THR A 68 -15.70 17.98 2.91
C THR A 68 -16.45 18.80 3.96
N MET A 69 -16.61 18.27 5.18
CA MET A 69 -17.21 19.02 6.29
C MET A 69 -16.39 20.27 6.63
N LEU A 70 -15.07 20.15 6.77
CA LEU A 70 -14.17 21.29 7.04
C LEU A 70 -14.20 22.36 5.94
N LYS A 71 -14.41 21.97 4.68
CA LYS A 71 -14.55 22.90 3.56
C LYS A 71 -15.87 23.67 3.58
N ALA A 72 -16.91 23.12 4.19
CA ALA A 72 -18.23 23.75 4.29
C ALA A 72 -18.28 24.84 5.39
N LEU A 73 -17.40 24.77 6.38
CA LEU A 73 -17.27 25.80 7.44
C LEU A 73 -16.65 27.09 6.89
N ASP A 74 -16.86 28.22 7.58
CA ASP A 74 -16.23 29.50 7.22
C ASP A 74 -14.70 29.44 7.39
N PRO A 75 -13.89 30.01 6.46
CA PRO A 75 -12.42 30.00 6.57
C PRO A 75 -11.84 30.68 7.82
N ARG A 76 -12.59 31.60 8.45
CA ARG A 76 -12.13 32.38 9.61
C ARG A 76 -12.50 31.75 10.94
N ASP A 77 -13.31 30.69 10.93
CA ASP A 77 -13.71 29.98 12.15
C ASP A 77 -12.47 29.35 12.83
N PRO A 78 -12.17 29.67 14.10
CA PRO A 78 -11.04 29.07 14.83
C PRO A 78 -11.10 27.54 14.87
N VAL A 79 -12.30 26.95 14.94
CA VAL A 79 -12.45 25.49 14.97
C VAL A 79 -11.98 24.86 13.66
N ARG A 80 -12.29 25.49 12.52
CA ARG A 80 -11.84 24.99 11.21
C ARG A 80 -10.33 24.99 11.12
N ILE A 81 -9.67 26.05 11.60
CA ILE A 81 -8.21 26.20 11.56
C ILE A 81 -7.55 25.10 12.40
N GLU A 82 -7.96 24.96 13.66
CA GLU A 82 -7.41 23.98 14.60
C GLU A 82 -7.59 22.54 14.10
N ARG A 83 -8.81 22.19 13.68
CA ARG A 83 -9.11 20.83 13.18
C ARG A 83 -8.41 20.52 11.86
N THR A 84 -8.27 21.52 10.98
CA THR A 84 -7.49 21.37 9.75
C THR A 84 -6.03 21.08 10.06
N GLU A 85 -5.44 21.83 10.98
CA GLU A 85 -4.04 21.64 11.37
C GLU A 85 -3.82 20.26 12.01
N GLN A 86 -4.68 19.85 12.95
CA GLN A 86 -4.62 18.51 13.57
C GLN A 86 -4.70 17.40 12.51
N LEU A 87 -5.63 17.51 11.56
CA LEU A 87 -5.78 16.53 10.49
C LEU A 87 -4.54 16.48 9.59
N LEU A 88 -4.04 17.63 9.15
CA LEU A 88 -2.86 17.72 8.30
C LEU A 88 -1.61 17.17 9.00
N ASN A 89 -1.42 17.50 10.28
CA ASN A 89 -0.28 17.03 11.06
C ASN A 89 -0.31 15.50 11.21
N LYS A 90 -1.49 14.93 11.53
CA LYS A 90 -1.66 13.47 11.65
C LYS A 90 -1.47 12.73 10.33
N LEU A 91 -2.04 13.22 9.23
CA LEU A 91 -1.86 12.59 7.92
C LEU A 91 -0.43 12.71 7.41
N HIS A 92 0.26 13.81 7.74
CA HIS A 92 1.65 14.02 7.39
C HIS A 92 2.58 13.11 8.21
N SER A 93 2.38 12.99 9.53
CA SER A 93 3.22 12.13 10.39
C SER A 93 3.13 10.65 10.00
N ILE A 94 1.93 10.18 9.63
CA ILE A 94 1.71 8.81 9.11
C ILE A 94 2.33 8.63 7.72
N GLY A 95 2.46 9.71 6.93
CA GLY A 95 3.06 9.67 5.60
C GLY A 95 2.06 9.46 4.45
N LEU A 96 0.78 9.74 4.67
CA LEU A 96 -0.25 9.63 3.62
C LEU A 96 -0.24 10.82 2.66
N ILE A 97 0.20 11.98 3.13
CA ILE A 97 0.37 13.21 2.34
C ILE A 97 1.82 13.68 2.39
N GLN A 98 2.31 14.24 1.28
CA GLN A 98 3.64 14.85 1.18
C GLN A 98 3.63 16.32 1.59
N HIS A 99 2.62 17.07 1.14
CA HIS A 99 2.47 18.49 1.46
C HIS A 99 1.27 18.68 2.38
N ARG A 100 1.39 19.59 3.36
CA ARG A 100 0.32 19.96 4.29
C ARG A 100 -0.73 20.86 3.62
N LYS A 101 -1.41 20.32 2.59
CA LYS A 101 -2.46 21.01 1.83
C LYS A 101 -3.76 20.21 1.90
N LEU A 102 -4.87 20.89 2.19
CA LEU A 102 -6.22 20.29 2.22
C LEU A 102 -6.61 19.65 0.87
N ALA A 103 -6.13 20.19 -0.24
CA ALA A 103 -6.38 19.63 -1.58
C ALA A 103 -5.83 18.20 -1.75
N SER A 104 -4.69 17.88 -1.12
CA SER A 104 -4.09 16.55 -1.14
C SER A 104 -4.92 15.54 -0.36
N CYS A 105 -5.56 15.98 0.73
CA CYS A 105 -6.39 15.13 1.58
C CYS A 105 -7.69 14.71 0.88
N ALA A 106 -8.25 15.57 0.03
CA ALA A 106 -9.47 15.27 -0.73
C ALA A 106 -9.27 14.20 -1.84
N LYS A 107 -8.01 13.93 -2.24
CA LYS A 107 -7.65 12.96 -3.29
C LYS A 107 -7.05 11.67 -2.71
N LEU A 108 -7.24 11.41 -1.41
CA LEU A 108 -6.72 10.20 -0.78
C LEU A 108 -7.38 8.95 -1.37
N ALA A 109 -6.54 8.00 -1.79
CA ALA A 109 -6.94 6.72 -2.31
C ALA A 109 -6.37 5.60 -1.43
N ALA A 110 -7.02 4.44 -1.36
CA ALA A 110 -6.53 3.29 -0.60
C ALA A 110 -5.07 2.90 -0.93
N SER A 111 -4.62 3.16 -2.17
CA SER A 111 -3.22 2.95 -2.57
C SER A 111 -2.21 3.80 -1.78
N THR A 112 -2.59 4.95 -1.22
CA THR A 112 -1.71 5.73 -0.33
C THR A 112 -1.40 4.99 0.96
N LEU A 113 -2.38 4.29 1.54
CA LEU A 113 -2.20 3.43 2.72
C LEU A 113 -1.37 2.19 2.36
N CYS A 114 -1.69 1.52 1.25
CA CYS A 114 -0.92 0.35 0.82
C CYS A 114 0.57 0.65 0.63
N ARG A 115 0.93 1.86 0.16
CA ARG A 115 2.34 2.30 0.02
C ARG A 115 3.10 2.51 1.34
N ARG A 116 2.39 2.56 2.48
CA ARG A 116 2.99 2.67 3.81
C ARG A 116 3.04 1.33 4.55
N ARG A 117 2.57 0.23 3.94
CA ARG A 117 2.76 -1.12 4.49
C ARG A 117 4.25 -1.46 4.51
N LEU A 118 4.67 -2.17 5.54
CA LEU A 118 6.08 -2.53 5.78
C LEU A 118 6.77 -3.16 4.54
N PRO A 119 6.18 -4.15 3.84
CA PRO A 119 6.82 -4.74 2.66
C PRO A 119 7.08 -3.72 1.53
N VAL A 120 6.16 -2.78 1.31
CA VAL A 120 6.35 -1.74 0.27
C VAL A 120 7.47 -0.78 0.65
N VAL A 121 7.57 -0.44 1.94
CA VAL A 121 8.65 0.39 2.47
C VAL A 121 10.00 -0.33 2.34
N LEU A 122 10.07 -1.62 2.62
CA LEU A 122 11.28 -2.44 2.45
C LEU A 122 11.78 -2.46 1.01
N VAL A 123 10.88 -2.66 0.03
CA VAL A 123 11.26 -2.60 -1.40
C VAL A 123 11.73 -1.21 -1.80
N ARG A 124 11.13 -0.15 -1.24
CA ARG A 124 11.58 1.23 -1.48
C ARG A 124 12.97 1.50 -0.89
N LEU A 125 13.25 0.98 0.30
CA LEU A 125 14.54 1.08 1.01
C LEU A 125 15.59 0.09 0.50
N LYS A 126 15.27 -0.71 -0.53
CA LYS A 126 16.18 -1.70 -1.13
C LYS A 126 16.61 -2.85 -0.20
N PHE A 127 15.76 -3.19 0.77
CA PHE A 127 15.93 -4.41 1.59
C PHE A 127 15.54 -5.69 0.84
N ALA A 128 14.63 -5.57 -0.13
CA ALA A 128 14.15 -6.67 -0.97
C ALA A 128 13.98 -6.18 -2.40
N GLU A 129 14.15 -7.07 -3.38
CA GLU A 129 14.02 -6.72 -4.80
C GLU A 129 12.57 -6.73 -5.25
N THR A 130 11.79 -7.68 -4.72
CA THR A 130 10.39 -7.88 -5.13
C THR A 130 9.42 -7.76 -3.95
N MET A 131 8.17 -7.40 -4.26
CA MET A 131 7.11 -7.32 -3.26
C MET A 131 6.81 -8.66 -2.59
N LYS A 132 6.87 -9.76 -3.34
CA LYS A 132 6.61 -11.11 -2.82
C LYS A 132 7.70 -11.52 -1.82
N GLU A 133 8.96 -11.27 -2.17
CA GLU A 133 10.09 -11.51 -1.29
C GLU A 133 9.97 -10.67 -0.01
N ALA A 134 9.71 -9.37 -0.13
CA ALA A 134 9.56 -8.50 1.03
C ALA A 134 8.48 -8.99 2.02
N VAL A 135 7.37 -9.53 1.50
CA VAL A 135 6.31 -10.12 2.33
C VAL A 135 6.82 -11.38 3.02
N THR A 136 7.46 -12.30 2.31
CA THR A 136 8.02 -13.51 2.91
C THR A 136 9.07 -13.23 3.98
N LEU A 137 9.87 -12.17 3.81
CA LEU A 137 10.88 -11.76 4.78
C LEU A 137 10.28 -11.23 6.08
N VAL A 138 9.16 -10.50 5.96
CA VAL A 138 8.41 -10.01 7.11
C VAL A 138 7.71 -11.18 7.81
N GLU A 139 7.03 -12.06 7.08
CA GLU A 139 6.36 -13.24 7.65
C GLU A 139 7.34 -14.17 8.38
N GLN A 140 8.56 -14.32 7.88
CA GLN A 140 9.64 -15.08 8.54
C GLN A 140 10.24 -14.38 9.76
N GLY A 141 9.89 -13.12 10.02
CA GLY A 141 10.38 -12.35 11.17
C GLY A 141 11.82 -11.86 11.03
N HIS A 142 12.31 -11.63 9.81
CA HIS A 142 13.67 -11.12 9.60
C HIS A 142 13.81 -9.60 9.79
N VAL A 143 12.68 -8.89 9.84
CA VAL A 143 12.63 -7.42 9.91
C VAL A 143 12.12 -6.97 11.28
N ARG A 144 12.77 -5.94 11.82
CA ARG A 144 12.32 -5.22 13.01
C ARG A 144 12.08 -3.75 12.69
N VAL A 145 11.20 -3.13 13.46
CA VAL A 145 10.96 -1.68 13.44
C VAL A 145 11.28 -1.17 14.82
N GLY A 146 12.41 -0.47 14.96
CA GLY A 146 12.96 -0.15 16.28
C GLY A 146 13.40 -1.43 17.01
N PRO A 147 13.01 -1.63 18.29
CA PRO A 147 13.42 -2.80 19.05
C PRO A 147 12.59 -4.07 18.75
N GLU A 148 11.37 -3.92 18.22
CA GLU A 148 10.42 -5.03 18.07
C GLU A 148 10.49 -5.67 16.68
N ALA A 149 10.56 -7.01 16.65
CA ALA A 149 10.45 -7.78 15.42
C ALA A 149 8.99 -7.78 14.94
N VAL A 150 8.78 -7.47 13.66
CA VAL A 150 7.43 -7.38 13.07
C VAL A 150 7.22 -8.56 12.13
N THR A 151 6.18 -9.34 12.41
CA THR A 151 5.79 -10.51 11.60
C THR A 151 4.59 -10.24 10.69
N ASP A 152 3.82 -9.18 10.94
CA ASP A 152 2.64 -8.82 10.16
C ASP A 152 2.97 -7.92 8.95
N PRO A 153 2.74 -8.38 7.70
CA PRO A 153 2.91 -7.55 6.50
C PRO A 153 1.93 -6.37 6.39
N ALA A 154 0.83 -6.38 7.14
CA ALA A 154 -0.13 -5.28 7.21
C ALA A 154 0.31 -4.13 8.12
N PHE A 155 1.42 -4.29 8.85
CA PHE A 155 1.98 -3.24 9.69
C PHE A 155 2.26 -1.96 8.90
N LEU A 156 1.71 -0.84 9.38
CA LEU A 156 1.80 0.45 8.72
C LEU A 156 2.93 1.29 9.32
N VAL A 157 3.96 1.55 8.51
CA VAL A 157 5.15 2.29 8.93
C VAL A 157 4.88 3.79 8.82
N THR A 158 4.96 4.51 9.94
CA THR A 158 4.90 5.98 9.96
C THR A 158 6.21 6.61 9.43
N ARG A 159 6.23 7.90 9.12
CA ARG A 159 7.47 8.54 8.62
C ARG A 159 8.62 8.43 9.61
N ALA A 160 8.34 8.66 10.89
CA ALA A 160 9.36 8.62 11.93
C ALA A 160 9.88 7.19 12.17
N MET A 161 9.02 6.18 12.01
CA MET A 161 9.40 4.77 12.16
C MET A 161 10.22 4.24 10.98
N GLU A 162 10.19 4.91 9.83
CA GLU A 162 10.86 4.47 8.60
C GLU A 162 12.38 4.37 8.78
N ASP A 163 12.98 5.29 9.55
CA ASP A 163 14.42 5.33 9.81
C ASP A 163 14.89 4.19 10.72
N TYR A 164 13.97 3.57 11.47
CA TYR A 164 14.26 2.48 12.41
C TYR A 164 13.97 1.09 11.84
N VAL A 165 13.63 1.00 10.55
CA VAL A 165 13.42 -0.28 9.87
C VAL A 165 14.78 -0.92 9.61
N THR A 166 15.06 -2.04 10.29
CA THR A 166 16.34 -2.75 10.18
C THR A 166 16.15 -4.26 10.22
N TRP A 167 17.20 -5.01 9.90
CA TRP A 167 17.20 -6.46 10.11
C TRP A 167 17.23 -6.78 11.61
N VAL A 168 16.58 -7.88 12.00
CA VAL A 168 16.78 -8.48 13.32
C VAL A 168 18.24 -8.90 13.47
N ASP A 169 18.81 -8.75 14.67
CA ASP A 169 20.23 -8.99 14.90
C ASP A 169 20.64 -10.45 14.64
N THR A 170 19.78 -11.40 14.99
CA THR A 170 19.95 -12.84 14.74
C THR A 170 19.62 -13.28 13.31
N SER A 171 19.28 -12.34 12.42
CA SER A 171 18.85 -12.67 11.06
C SER A 171 20.01 -13.23 10.23
N LYS A 172 19.78 -14.38 9.59
CA LYS A 172 20.72 -14.97 8.62
C LYS A 172 21.00 -14.03 7.45
N ILE A 173 20.02 -13.20 7.06
CA ILE A 173 20.16 -12.25 5.96
C ILE A 173 21.14 -11.15 6.34
N LYS A 174 21.03 -10.61 7.56
CA LYS A 174 21.98 -9.64 8.10
C LYS A 174 23.41 -10.19 8.04
N ARG A 175 23.58 -11.46 8.48
CA ARG A 175 24.87 -12.16 8.42
C ARG A 175 25.42 -12.27 7.00
N THR A 176 24.59 -12.68 6.04
CA THR A 176 25.00 -12.80 4.64
C THR A 176 25.39 -11.44 4.05
N VAL A 177 24.63 -10.38 4.33
CA VAL A 177 24.93 -9.01 3.87
C VAL A 177 26.23 -8.48 4.50
N MET A 178 26.45 -8.70 5.79
CA MET A 178 27.69 -8.30 6.47
C MET A 178 28.90 -9.07 5.94
N LYS A 179 28.75 -10.38 5.70
CA LYS A 179 29.77 -11.22 5.10
C LYS A 179 30.12 -10.78 3.68
N TYR A 180 29.12 -10.44 2.86
CA TYR A 180 29.34 -9.91 1.51
C TYR A 180 30.11 -8.59 1.53
N ASN A 181 29.90 -7.77 2.56
CA ASN A 181 30.56 -6.48 2.73
C ASN A 181 31.90 -6.58 3.50
N ASP A 182 32.39 -7.79 3.80
CA ASP A 182 33.59 -8.05 4.62
C ASP A 182 33.59 -7.34 5.99
N LYS A 183 32.40 -7.15 6.57
CA LYS A 183 32.15 -6.49 7.87
C LYS A 183 31.55 -7.44 8.91
N LEU A 184 31.67 -8.74 8.68
CA LEU A 184 31.15 -9.73 9.61
C LEU A 184 32.06 -9.79 10.84
N ASP A 185 31.56 -9.32 11.97
CA ASP A 185 32.15 -9.57 13.29
C ASP A 185 31.40 -10.74 13.94
N ASP A 186 32.12 -11.81 14.27
CA ASP A 186 31.53 -12.99 14.91
C ASP A 186 31.26 -12.77 16.42
N PHE A 187 31.76 -11.69 17.03
CA PHE A 187 31.48 -11.34 18.43
C PHE A 187 30.04 -10.89 18.64
N ASP A 188 29.46 -10.17 17.68
CA ASP A 188 28.06 -9.70 17.71
C ASP A 188 27.01 -10.82 17.60
N LEU A 189 27.45 -12.08 17.44
CA LEU A 189 26.61 -13.27 17.28
C LEU A 189 26.54 -14.16 18.54
N LEU A 190 27.34 -13.88 19.58
CA LEU A 190 27.37 -14.58 20.87
C LEU A 190 26.35 -13.97 21.85
#